data_AF-A0A957YAT3-F1
#
_entry.id   AF-A0A957YAT3-F1
#
_cell.length_a   1.000
_cell.length_b   1.000
_cell.length_c   1.000
_cell.angle_alpha   90.00
_cell.angle_beta   90.00
_cell.angle_gamma   90.00
#
_symmetry.space_group_name_H-M   'P 1'
#
loop_
_entity.id
_entity.type
_entity.pdbx_description
1 polymer ?
#
loop_
_entity_poly.entity_id
_entity_poly.type
_entity_poly.pdbx_seq_one_letter_code
_entity_poly.pdbx_strand_id
1 'polypeptide(L)'
;MQRQFVEAVDPSNMADFLGISPWQAQEVQTALRREQVIWLLTEAERNKAAKVIYINLDDSLGEKDKGTQYIEPVDWFHDHVESTKKKPRFKNGFCYLACTMRIGSYVATVDLRLYLRQKTVRRCNRQRDKNNRLAFRSKSSPNAGSVTALVTPRLAGLCSIRQLVRLQTADQICSSPGLAR
;
A
#
# COMPACT_ATOMS: atom_id res chain seq x y z
N MET A 1 2.15 -34.49 -12.75
CA MET A 1 2.09 -33.07 -12.34
C MET A 1 0.62 -32.65 -12.38
N GLN A 2 -0.06 -32.77 -11.24
CA GLN A 2 -1.51 -32.56 -11.14
C GLN A 2 -1.78 -31.05 -11.04
N ARG A 3 -2.45 -30.47 -12.04
CA ARG A 3 -2.98 -29.11 -11.97
C ARG A 3 -4.21 -29.14 -11.07
N GLN A 4 -4.09 -28.64 -9.84
CA GLN A 4 -5.25 -28.33 -9.02
C GLN A 4 -5.83 -27.00 -9.49
N PHE A 5 -7.01 -27.06 -10.11
CA PHE A 5 -7.87 -25.90 -10.27
C PHE A 5 -8.58 -25.70 -8.94
N VAL A 6 -8.31 -24.60 -8.24
CA VAL A 6 -9.02 -24.24 -7.02
C VAL A 6 -10.07 -23.22 -7.41
N GLU A 7 -11.27 -23.69 -7.71
CA GLU A 7 -12.46 -22.89 -7.42
C GLU A 7 -12.45 -22.68 -5.90
N ALA A 8 -12.09 -21.48 -5.44
CA ALA A 8 -11.98 -21.19 -4.02
C ALA A 8 -13.39 -21.00 -3.42
N VAL A 9 -14.08 -22.11 -3.20
CA VAL A 9 -15.47 -22.14 -2.68
C VAL A 9 -15.51 -21.83 -1.18
N ASP A 10 -14.43 -22.07 -0.43
CA ASP A 10 -14.37 -21.80 1.00
C ASP A 10 -13.62 -20.48 1.31
N PRO A 11 -14.26 -19.50 1.98
CA PRO A 11 -13.60 -18.29 2.50
C PRO A 11 -12.34 -18.57 3.35
N SER A 12 -12.25 -19.74 4.00
CA SER A 12 -11.08 -20.15 4.78
C SER A 12 -9.82 -20.32 3.94
N ASN A 13 -9.95 -20.70 2.66
CA ASN A 13 -8.81 -20.89 1.76
C ASN A 13 -7.99 -19.61 1.55
N MET A 14 -8.64 -18.43 1.61
CA MET A 14 -7.93 -17.16 1.54
C MET A 14 -7.12 -16.89 2.82
N ALA A 15 -7.64 -17.30 3.97
CA ALA A 15 -6.91 -17.20 5.23
C ALA A 15 -5.72 -18.17 5.25
N ASP A 16 -5.91 -19.41 4.78
CA ASP A 16 -4.85 -20.42 4.67
C ASP A 16 -3.78 -20.00 3.67
N PHE A 17 -4.20 -19.41 2.54
CA PHE A 17 -3.28 -18.81 1.59
C PHE A 17 -2.36 -17.75 2.24
N LEU A 18 -2.89 -16.97 3.17
CA LEU A 18 -2.11 -15.93 3.86
C LEU A 18 -1.34 -16.46 5.09
N GLY A 19 -1.79 -17.59 5.67
CA GLY A 19 -1.28 -18.13 6.93
C GLY A 19 -0.28 -19.28 6.78
N ILE A 20 -0.50 -20.19 5.82
CA ILE A 20 0.25 -21.45 5.68
C ILE A 20 0.80 -21.69 4.26
N SER A 21 0.56 -20.77 3.32
CA SER A 21 1.14 -20.87 1.98
C SER A 21 2.67 -20.90 2.02
N PRO A 22 3.31 -21.72 1.16
CA PRO A 22 4.77 -21.75 1.06
C PRO A 22 5.35 -20.48 0.40
N TRP A 23 4.50 -19.58 -0.12
CA TRP A 23 4.96 -18.41 -0.87
C TRP A 23 5.54 -17.34 0.03
N GLN A 24 6.65 -16.76 -0.40
CA GLN A 24 7.21 -15.61 0.29
C GLN A 24 6.34 -14.38 0.01
N ALA A 25 5.94 -13.66 1.05
CA ALA A 25 5.07 -12.48 0.92
C ALA A 25 5.61 -11.46 -0.11
N GLN A 26 6.93 -11.28 -0.17
CA GLN A 26 7.59 -10.39 -1.12
C GLN A 26 7.39 -10.83 -2.58
N GLU A 27 7.42 -12.12 -2.86
CA GLU A 27 7.24 -12.67 -4.21
C GLU A 27 5.80 -12.45 -4.67
N VAL A 28 4.83 -12.74 -3.80
CA VAL A 28 3.41 -12.52 -4.07
C VAL A 28 3.12 -11.04 -4.30
N GLN A 29 3.62 -10.15 -3.45
CA GLN A 29 3.46 -8.70 -3.61
C GLN A 29 4.07 -8.21 -4.93
N THR A 30 5.24 -8.71 -5.30
CA THR A 30 5.93 -8.34 -6.55
C THR A 30 5.14 -8.80 -7.76
N ALA A 31 4.62 -10.03 -7.75
CA ALA A 31 3.79 -10.58 -8.81
C ALA A 31 2.46 -9.82 -8.96
N LEU A 32 1.73 -9.61 -7.87
CA LEU A 32 0.47 -8.85 -7.87
C LEU A 32 0.66 -7.43 -8.38
N ARG A 33 1.69 -6.73 -7.88
CA ARG A 33 2.02 -5.37 -8.32
C ARG A 33 2.30 -5.33 -9.82
N ARG A 34 3.06 -6.29 -10.35
CA ARG A 34 3.34 -6.39 -11.79
C ARG A 34 2.06 -6.57 -12.59
N GLU A 35 1.20 -7.51 -12.20
CA GLU A 35 -0.04 -7.80 -12.94
C GLU A 35 -1.03 -6.64 -12.89
N GLN A 36 -1.17 -5.95 -11.74
CA GLN A 36 -2.00 -4.75 -11.62
C GLN A 36 -1.52 -3.61 -12.52
N VAL A 37 -0.20 -3.39 -12.61
CA VAL A 37 0.39 -2.38 -13.51
C VAL A 37 0.15 -2.75 -14.97
N ILE A 38 0.35 -4.02 -15.36
CA ILE A 38 0.10 -4.50 -16.72
C ILE A 38 -1.36 -4.31 -17.10
N TRP A 39 -2.28 -4.70 -16.21
CA TRP A 39 -3.71 -4.53 -16.42
C TRP A 39 -4.09 -3.07 -16.61
N LEU A 40 -3.62 -2.17 -15.74
CA LEU A 40 -3.89 -0.73 -15.84
C LEU A 40 -3.42 -0.14 -17.17
N LEU A 41 -2.20 -0.49 -17.61
CA LEU A 41 -1.66 -0.02 -18.89
C LEU A 41 -2.45 -0.57 -20.07
N THR A 42 -2.76 -1.87 -20.04
CA THR A 42 -3.49 -2.55 -21.10
C THR A 42 -4.90 -1.99 -21.27
N GLU A 43 -5.63 -1.80 -20.16
CA GLU A 43 -6.98 -1.24 -20.21
C GLU A 43 -6.98 0.23 -20.63
N ALA A 44 -6.00 1.01 -20.17
CA ALA A 44 -5.84 2.39 -20.61
C ALA A 44 -5.55 2.49 -22.12
N GLU A 45 -4.71 1.61 -22.67
CA GLU A 45 -4.40 1.57 -24.10
C GLU A 45 -5.59 1.14 -24.93
N ARG A 46 -6.27 0.04 -24.56
CA ARG A 46 -7.47 -0.45 -25.24
C ARG A 46 -8.55 0.62 -25.36
N ASN A 47 -8.68 1.45 -24.34
CA ASN A 47 -9.71 2.49 -24.26
C ASN A 47 -9.19 3.88 -24.65
N LYS A 48 -7.97 3.96 -25.23
CA LYS A 48 -7.35 5.22 -25.70
C LYS A 48 -7.35 6.32 -24.63
N ALA A 49 -7.16 5.94 -23.37
CA ALA A 49 -7.13 6.87 -22.26
C ALA A 49 -5.99 7.89 -22.42
N ALA A 50 -6.12 9.03 -21.76
CA ALA A 50 -5.05 10.01 -21.69
C ALA A 50 -3.77 9.36 -21.14
N LYS A 51 -2.64 9.62 -21.80
CA LYS A 51 -1.33 9.05 -21.47
C LYS A 51 -0.67 9.76 -20.28
N VAL A 52 -1.46 9.96 -19.23
CA VAL A 52 -1.05 10.62 -17.98
C VAL A 52 -1.25 9.62 -16.85
N ILE A 53 -0.16 9.35 -16.12
CA ILE A 53 -0.17 8.45 -14.98
C ILE A 53 -0.14 9.30 -13.72
N TYR A 54 -1.16 9.13 -12.89
CA TYR A 54 -1.20 9.70 -11.55
C TYR A 54 -0.77 8.63 -10.55
N ILE A 55 0.18 9.00 -9.68
CA ILE A 55 0.61 8.16 -8.58
C ILE A 55 0.27 8.90 -7.29
N ASN A 56 -0.57 8.29 -6.47
CA ASN A 56 -0.91 8.77 -5.13
C ASN A 56 -0.22 7.89 -4.09
N LEU A 57 0.45 8.55 -3.14
CA LEU A 57 1.00 7.92 -1.95
C LEU A 57 0.27 8.48 -0.74
N ASP A 58 -0.57 7.64 -0.14
CA ASP A 58 -1.39 8.03 0.99
C ASP A 58 -1.11 7.12 2.19
N ASP A 59 -1.06 7.70 3.38
CA ASP A 59 -0.87 6.93 4.60
C ASP A 59 -2.20 6.70 5.30
N SER A 60 -2.45 5.47 5.69
CA SER A 60 -3.73 5.04 6.23
C SER A 60 -3.55 4.15 7.45
N LEU A 61 -4.64 4.01 8.21
CA LEU A 61 -4.71 3.19 9.41
C LEU A 61 -5.52 1.93 9.11
N GLY A 62 -4.89 0.77 9.28
CA GLY A 62 -5.57 -0.52 9.28
C GLY A 62 -6.07 -0.81 10.68
N GLU A 63 -7.35 -0.56 10.94
CA GLU A 63 -7.97 -0.83 12.24
C GLU A 63 -7.90 -2.33 12.57
N LYS A 64 -7.69 -2.62 13.85
CA LYS A 64 -7.63 -3.97 14.38
C LYS A 64 -8.39 -4.08 15.69
N ASP A 65 -8.77 -5.32 16.00
CA ASP A 65 -9.37 -5.65 17.30
C ASP A 65 -8.41 -5.30 18.46
N LYS A 66 -8.97 -4.98 19.62
CA LYS A 66 -8.21 -4.57 20.81
C LYS A 66 -7.24 -5.65 21.30
N GLY A 67 -7.56 -6.93 21.09
CA GLY A 67 -6.72 -8.07 21.47
C GLY A 67 -5.42 -8.18 20.68
N THR A 68 -5.28 -7.50 19.54
CA THR A 68 -4.10 -7.63 18.67
C THR A 68 -2.95 -6.68 19.03
N GLN A 69 -2.99 -6.01 20.19
CA GLN A 69 -2.00 -5.00 20.62
C GLN A 69 -0.56 -5.53 20.75
N TYR A 70 -0.41 -6.86 20.82
CA TYR A 70 0.89 -7.53 20.91
C TYR A 70 1.54 -7.79 19.54
N ILE A 71 0.79 -7.61 18.45
CA ILE A 71 1.35 -7.68 17.09
C ILE A 71 2.26 -6.47 16.89
N GLU A 72 3.49 -6.71 16.45
CA GLU A 72 4.56 -5.69 16.40
C GLU A 72 4.16 -4.36 15.72
N PRO A 73 3.55 -4.34 14.52
CA PRO A 73 3.12 -3.09 13.87
C PRO A 73 1.91 -2.42 14.50
N VAL A 74 1.23 -3.06 15.45
CA VAL A 74 -0.01 -2.57 16.04
C VAL A 74 0.27 -1.63 17.22
N ASP A 75 -0.43 -0.50 17.26
CA ASP A 75 -0.32 0.52 18.29
C ASP A 75 -1.68 1.23 18.47
N TRP A 76 -1.80 2.06 19.50
CA TRP A 76 -2.96 2.92 19.72
C TRP A 76 -2.79 4.27 19.01
N PHE A 77 -3.82 4.67 18.28
CA PHE A 77 -3.90 5.87 17.46
C PHE A 77 -5.02 6.76 17.97
N HIS A 78 -4.77 8.07 18.08
CA HIS A 78 -5.82 9.01 18.42
C HIS A 78 -6.81 9.08 17.25
N ASP A 79 -8.09 8.86 17.54
CA ASP A 79 -9.13 8.94 16.53
C ASP A 79 -9.63 10.38 16.43
N HIS A 80 -9.18 11.12 15.43
CA HIS A 80 -9.58 12.51 15.26
C HIS A 80 -11.07 12.70 14.88
N VAL A 81 -11.75 11.64 14.44
CA VAL A 81 -13.17 11.67 14.06
C VAL A 81 -14.05 11.47 15.28
N GLU A 82 -13.77 10.46 16.11
CA GLU A 82 -14.58 10.15 17.30
C GLU A 82 -14.15 10.88 18.56
N SER A 83 -12.94 11.46 18.57
CA SER A 83 -12.44 12.22 19.72
C SER A 83 -13.10 13.59 19.80
N THR A 84 -13.42 14.00 21.01
CA THR A 84 -13.77 15.39 21.32
C THR A 84 -12.70 15.99 22.23
N LYS A 85 -12.65 17.33 22.33
CA LYS A 85 -11.69 18.03 23.19
C LYS A 85 -11.64 17.51 24.64
N LYS A 86 -12.78 17.04 25.17
CA LYS A 86 -12.89 16.54 26.56
C LYS A 86 -12.79 15.02 26.66
N LYS A 87 -12.88 14.29 25.55
CA LYS A 87 -12.96 12.84 25.53
C LYS A 87 -12.15 12.30 24.36
N PRO A 88 -10.82 12.14 24.52
CA PRO A 88 -10.00 11.52 23.50
C PRO A 88 -10.41 10.05 23.35
N ARG A 89 -10.55 9.62 22.09
CA ARG A 89 -10.81 8.26 21.67
C ARG A 89 -9.59 7.73 20.92
N PHE A 90 -9.36 6.44 21.05
CA PHE A 90 -8.22 5.78 20.44
C PHE A 90 -8.66 4.52 19.73
N LYS A 91 -8.05 4.27 18.57
CA LYS A 91 -8.20 3.08 17.76
C LYS A 91 -6.94 2.25 17.80
N ASN A 92 -7.11 0.93 17.90
CA ASN A 92 -6.01 -0.01 17.77
C ASN A 92 -5.82 -0.31 16.29
N GLY A 93 -4.60 -0.28 15.78
CA GLY A 93 -4.36 -0.54 14.36
C GLY A 93 -2.89 -0.50 13.98
N PHE A 94 -2.60 -0.61 12.69
CA PHE A 94 -1.26 -0.43 12.14
C PHE A 94 -1.26 0.63 11.04
N CYS A 95 -0.10 1.25 10.81
CA CYS A 95 0.06 2.18 9.71
C CYS A 95 0.55 1.49 8.45
N TYR A 96 0.01 1.90 7.31
CA TYR A 96 0.52 1.53 6.00
C TYR A 96 0.54 2.74 5.06
N LEU A 97 1.41 2.65 4.06
CA LEU A 97 1.44 3.54 2.91
C LEU A 97 0.84 2.78 1.73
N ALA A 98 -0.24 3.30 1.15
CA ALA A 98 -0.84 2.80 -0.06
C ALA A 98 -0.31 3.57 -1.26
N CYS A 99 0.16 2.86 -2.28
CA CYS A 99 0.48 3.43 -3.58
C CYS A 99 -0.64 3.10 -4.56
N THR A 100 -1.35 4.13 -4.99
CA THR A 100 -2.45 4.00 -5.95
C THR A 100 -2.04 4.62 -7.28
N MET A 101 -2.16 3.84 -8.35
CA MET A 101 -1.91 4.29 -9.72
C MET A 101 -3.24 4.52 -10.42
N ARG A 102 -3.35 5.65 -11.13
CA ARG A 102 -4.49 5.97 -12.00
C ARG A 102 -4.03 6.34 -13.40
N ILE A 103 -4.72 5.79 -14.41
CA ILE A 103 -4.57 6.13 -15.82
C ILE A 103 -5.97 6.31 -16.41
N GLY A 104 -6.32 7.54 -16.81
CA GLY A 104 -7.71 7.85 -17.16
C GLY A 104 -8.68 7.56 -16.00
N SER A 105 -9.69 6.72 -16.24
CA SER A 105 -10.65 6.23 -15.24
C SER A 105 -10.21 4.96 -14.51
N TYR A 106 -9.12 4.32 -14.93
CA TYR A 106 -8.64 3.07 -14.33
C TYR A 106 -7.77 3.35 -13.12
N VAL A 107 -8.07 2.69 -12.00
CA VAL A 107 -7.40 2.89 -10.71
C VAL A 107 -7.06 1.53 -10.11
N ALA A 108 -5.84 1.36 -9.59
CA ALA A 108 -5.49 0.23 -8.75
C ALA A 108 -4.49 0.63 -7.67
N THR A 109 -4.63 0.05 -6.48
CA THR A 109 -3.58 0.08 -5.45
C THR A 109 -2.51 -0.94 -5.84
N VAL A 110 -1.38 -0.43 -6.34
CA VAL A 110 -0.28 -1.22 -6.90
C VAL A 110 0.75 -1.63 -5.85
N ASP A 111 0.75 -0.97 -4.70
CA ASP A 111 1.65 -1.33 -3.60
C ASP A 111 1.05 -0.97 -2.24
N LEU A 112 1.40 -1.76 -1.22
CA LEU A 112 1.04 -1.48 0.17
C LEU A 112 2.23 -1.82 1.05
N ARG A 113 2.66 -0.86 1.87
CA ARG A 113 3.79 -1.03 2.77
C ARG A 113 3.43 -0.68 4.20
N LEU A 114 3.60 -1.63 5.11
CA LEU A 114 3.56 -1.34 6.54
C LEU A 114 4.75 -0.46 6.94
N TYR A 115 4.52 0.52 7.82
CA TYR A 115 5.59 1.29 8.44
C TYR A 115 5.33 1.49 9.92
N LEU A 116 6.43 1.64 10.67
CA LEU A 116 6.37 1.83 12.12
C LEU A 116 6.59 3.30 12.46
N ARG A 117 5.72 3.86 13.31
CA ARG A 117 5.95 5.20 13.87
C ARG A 117 7.17 5.18 14.78
N GLN A 118 7.80 6.35 14.95
CA GLN A 118 9.00 6.47 15.80
C GLN A 118 8.76 5.96 17.23
N LYS A 119 7.58 6.26 17.80
CA LYS A 119 7.19 5.75 19.13
C LYS A 119 7.12 4.21 19.17
N THR A 120 6.59 3.60 18.11
CA THR A 120 6.41 2.15 17.99
C THR A 120 7.78 1.48 17.84
N VAL A 121 8.66 2.00 16.98
CA VAL A 121 10.05 1.54 16.86
C VAL A 121 10.78 1.61 18.20
N ARG A 122 10.66 2.72 18.94
CA ARG A 122 11.26 2.87 20.27
C ARG A 122 10.72 1.82 21.25
N ARG A 123 9.40 1.56 21.25
CA ARG A 123 8.78 0.52 22.08
C ARG A 123 9.36 -0.86 21.75
N CYS A 124 9.35 -1.26 20.48
CA CYS A 124 9.88 -2.56 20.03
C CYS A 124 11.37 -2.70 20.38
N ASN A 125 12.17 -1.65 20.18
CA ASN A 125 13.61 -1.68 20.44
C ASN A 125 13.99 -1.76 21.93
N ARG A 126 13.06 -1.48 22.87
CA ARG A 126 13.32 -1.69 24.31
C ARG A 126 13.45 -3.17 24.67
N GLN A 127 12.87 -4.06 23.86
CA GLN A 127 12.87 -5.51 24.07
C GLN A 127 13.91 -6.23 23.18
N ARG A 128 14.71 -5.49 22.40
CA ARG A 128 15.65 -6.05 21.43
C ARG A 128 17.10 -5.75 21.78
N ASP A 129 17.97 -6.73 21.54
CA ASP A 129 19.41 -6.56 21.62
C ASP A 129 19.91 -5.50 20.64
N LYS A 130 21.06 -4.88 20.95
CA LYS A 130 21.64 -3.76 20.18
C LYS A 130 21.74 -4.07 18.68
N ASN A 131 22.12 -5.30 18.32
CA ASN A 131 22.33 -5.72 16.93
C ASN A 131 21.03 -6.05 16.18
N ASN A 132 19.92 -6.23 16.90
CA ASN A 132 18.61 -6.62 16.36
C ASN A 132 17.60 -5.45 16.35
N ARG A 133 18.05 -4.24 16.69
CA ARG A 133 17.17 -3.05 16.75
C ARG A 133 16.68 -2.64 15.36
N LEU A 134 15.40 -2.32 15.30
CA LEU A 134 14.76 -1.73 14.15
C LEU A 134 15.28 -0.31 13.91
N ALA A 135 15.67 -0.02 12.68
CA ALA A 135 15.91 1.34 12.25
C ALA A 135 14.58 2.06 12.02
N PHE A 136 14.42 3.24 12.62
CA PHE A 136 13.29 4.10 12.28
C PHE A 136 13.42 4.59 10.84
N ARG A 137 12.34 4.49 10.07
CA ARG A 137 12.23 5.02 8.71
C ARG A 137 11.05 5.99 8.67
N SER A 138 11.27 7.19 8.15
CA SER A 138 10.17 8.13 7.89
C SER A 138 9.24 7.57 6.80
N LYS A 139 8.01 8.07 6.75
CA LYS A 139 7.02 7.71 5.72
C LYS A 139 7.57 7.88 4.30
N SER A 140 8.36 8.95 4.09
CA SER A 140 9.01 9.31 2.83
C SER A 140 10.40 8.72 2.62
N SER A 141 10.87 7.83 3.50
CA SER A 141 12.24 7.29 3.39
C SER A 141 12.38 6.45 2.10
N PRO A 142 13.33 6.78 1.21
CA PRO A 142 13.44 6.22 -0.14
C PRO A 142 13.93 4.76 -0.22
N ASN A 143 13.72 3.94 0.82
CA ASN A 143 13.93 2.49 0.77
C ASN A 143 12.66 1.70 0.40
N ALA A 144 11.59 2.38 -0.01
CA ALA A 144 10.48 1.69 -0.68
C ALA A 144 10.99 1.23 -2.04
N GLY A 145 10.83 -0.04 -2.39
CA GLY A 145 11.01 -0.55 -3.75
C GLY A 145 10.02 0.17 -4.65
N SER A 146 10.41 1.39 -5.04
CA SER A 146 9.51 2.45 -5.41
C SER A 146 8.72 2.01 -6.61
N VAL A 147 7.41 2.28 -6.58
CA VAL A 147 6.58 2.14 -7.78
C VAL A 147 7.23 2.88 -8.95
N THR A 148 7.98 3.94 -8.68
CA THR A 148 8.88 4.60 -9.63
C THR A 148 9.86 3.63 -10.31
N ALA A 149 10.57 2.76 -9.59
CA ALA A 149 11.52 1.80 -10.15
C ALA A 149 10.87 0.69 -10.99
N LEU A 150 9.59 0.37 -10.77
CA LEU A 150 8.84 -0.60 -11.58
C LEU A 150 8.15 0.03 -12.79
N VAL A 151 7.74 1.29 -12.68
CA VAL A 151 7.14 2.04 -13.78
C VAL A 151 8.23 2.40 -14.80
N THR A 152 9.38 2.91 -14.36
CA THR A 152 10.43 3.48 -15.23
C THR A 152 10.91 2.54 -16.36
N PRO A 153 11.24 1.26 -16.14
CA PRO A 153 11.79 0.39 -17.19
C PRO A 153 10.77 0.01 -18.26
N ARG A 154 9.47 -0.06 -17.92
CA ARG A 154 8.41 -0.43 -18.88
C ARG A 154 7.83 0.75 -19.63
N LEU A 155 7.92 1.98 -19.09
CA LEU A 155 7.64 3.18 -19.86
C LEU A 155 8.64 3.36 -21.01
N ALA A 156 9.86 2.85 -20.88
CA ALA A 156 10.87 2.91 -21.93
C ALA A 156 10.61 1.95 -23.11
N GLY A 157 9.93 0.82 -22.87
CA GLY A 157 9.63 -0.19 -23.90
C GLY A 157 8.34 0.04 -24.67
N LEU A 158 7.39 0.81 -24.12
CA LEU A 158 6.15 1.23 -24.77
C LEU A 158 6.37 2.54 -25.56
N CYS A 159 7.29 2.44 -26.53
CA CYS A 159 7.48 3.24 -27.74
C CYS A 159 6.86 4.67 -27.79
N SER A 160 7.73 5.68 -27.83
CA SER A 160 7.51 7.01 -28.45
C SER A 160 6.59 8.03 -27.76
N ILE A 161 6.17 7.84 -26.51
CA ILE A 161 5.28 8.80 -25.84
C ILE A 161 5.93 9.35 -24.57
N ARG A 162 6.10 10.67 -24.50
CA ARG A 162 6.38 11.40 -23.25
C ARG A 162 5.19 11.26 -22.30
N GLN A 163 5.19 10.24 -21.45
CA GLN A 163 4.24 10.12 -20.35
C GLN A 163 4.63 11.08 -19.23
N LEU A 164 3.66 11.88 -18.76
CA LEU A 164 3.85 12.77 -17.63
C LEU A 164 3.42 12.02 -16.35
N VAL A 165 4.39 11.68 -15.50
CA VAL A 165 4.11 11.16 -14.16
C VAL A 165 3.88 12.34 -13.24
N ARG A 166 2.67 12.45 -12.67
CA ARG A 166 2.38 13.41 -11.61
C ARG A 166 2.29 12.67 -10.28
N LEU A 167 3.22 12.97 -9.39
CA LEU A 167 3.12 12.59 -7.98
C LEU A 167 2.13 13.55 -7.32
N GLN A 168 1.02 13.02 -6.83
CA GLN A 168 0.09 13.77 -6.01
C GLN A 168 0.24 13.28 -4.57
N THR A 169 0.53 14.19 -3.65
CA THR A 169 0.39 13.95 -2.22
C THR A 169 -1.06 14.25 -1.82
N ALA A 170 -1.52 13.69 -0.69
CA ALA A 170 -2.90 13.86 -0.21
C ALA A 170 -3.39 15.32 -0.21
N ASP A 171 -2.50 16.28 0.08
CA ASP A 171 -2.79 17.72 0.07
C ASP A 171 -3.23 18.27 -1.31
N GLN A 172 -2.82 17.62 -2.42
CA GLN A 172 -3.13 18.07 -3.78
C GLN A 172 -4.45 17.52 -4.34
N ILE A 173 -5.00 16.45 -3.76
CA ILE A 173 -6.22 15.80 -4.26
C ILE A 173 -7.47 16.61 -3.89
N CYS A 174 -7.50 17.18 -2.68
CA CYS A 174 -8.61 18.04 -2.22
C CYS A 174 -8.74 19.37 -2.99
N SER A 175 -7.78 19.71 -3.85
CA SER A 175 -7.75 20.98 -4.59
C SER A 175 -8.17 20.82 -6.06
N SER A 176 -8.52 19.61 -6.52
CA SER A 176 -8.89 19.37 -7.92
C SER A 176 -10.37 19.71 -8.15
N PRO A 177 -10.70 20.74 -8.96
CA PRO A 177 -12.08 21.08 -9.26
C PRO A 177 -12.65 20.02 -10.22
N GLY A 178 -13.46 19.10 -9.70
CA GLY A 178 -14.10 18.08 -10.54
C GLY A 178 -14.74 16.87 -9.85
N LEU A 179 -14.63 16.73 -8.52
CA LEU A 179 -15.23 15.63 -7.75
C LEU A 179 -16.31 16.12 -6.77
N ALA A 180 -17.17 17.01 -7.24
CA ALA A 180 -18.46 17.28 -6.61
C ALA A 180 -19.56 16.91 -7.61
N ARG A 181 -20.07 15.69 -7.47
CA ARG A 181 -21.44 15.31 -7.80
C ARG A 181 -21.93 14.35 -6.74
#